data_AF-A0A6C0I6R1-F1
#
_entry.id   AF-A0A6C0I6R1-F1
#
_cell.length_a   1.000
_cell.length_b   1.000
_cell.length_c   1.000
_cell.angle_alpha   90.00
_cell.angle_beta   90.00
_cell.angle_gamma   90.00
#
_symmetry.space_group_name_H-M   'P 1'
#
loop_
_entity.id
_entity.type
_entity.pdbx_description
1 polymer ?
#
loop_
_entity_poly.entity_id
_entity_poly.type
_entity_poly.pdbx_seq_one_letter_code
_entity_poly.pdbx_strand_id
1 'polypeptide(L)'
;MTTDDLKLLATYALFGIRTINDANLENAAQSKLSESSKSWFGVFVTLHRNENEIQLDDPGARQIHGCLGHWSPRYQSMTPAELVEMVQQLVHDVRKKDYRRLNFDTDVDQDASATLEISFMNLPLREMDDASPETKTHFSNKKQGILVDSGSGKRATYLPGVFPNASWAYISQSLRQKAGLGRTTAARFYAYDATVVTFPVYEVLFSARSASYLRTDVALFYLKHYADFVPYEYNAATRVATINESDAVRNVACIGDVIGFAQDYRVVFENTPILPNLEHYYQKWLKAPTAYRQASIFLIRAYYRLGVHRSRVQLMSSQLYAALDRNALEPRFEMGEAVSVLAQTTSVPRIKTLKRALEFMRERAADMLYAGTTPLDNVFELNWQSQSVHQLFKLEPSESRASNASNASKIYVDHALLLFSVFVKTAQRTIVRLDSLETNYLAVIYECLSNLDAVMVLSERKQPAKHDQTAMVHDEIRNQRLRYFAALRRGEYGLYYFKDGKTARLDITGHIISF
;
A
#
# COMPACT_ATOMS: atom_id res chain seq x y z
N MET A 1 -22.48 -0.95 8.01
CA MET A 1 -22.13 -1.87 6.92
C MET A 1 -20.63 -1.73 6.68
N THR A 2 -19.80 -2.64 7.19
CA THR A 2 -18.35 -2.62 6.95
C THR A 2 -18.08 -3.29 5.61
N THR A 3 -17.83 -2.47 4.60
CA THR A 3 -17.60 -2.81 3.20
C THR A 3 -16.11 -3.02 2.90
N ASP A 4 -15.32 -3.51 3.86
CA ASP A 4 -13.84 -3.48 3.72
C ASP A 4 -13.33 -4.29 2.52
N ASP A 5 -14.01 -5.38 2.15
CA ASP A 5 -13.70 -6.13 0.92
C ASP A 5 -14.04 -5.34 -0.35
N LEU A 6 -15.18 -4.64 -0.38
CA LEU A 6 -15.54 -3.78 -1.50
C LEU A 6 -14.57 -2.59 -1.63
N LYS A 7 -14.17 -1.98 -0.50
CA LYS A 7 -13.16 -0.91 -0.49
C LYS A 7 -11.85 -1.43 -1.07
N LEU A 8 -11.43 -2.64 -0.68
CA LEU A 8 -10.22 -3.25 -1.19
C LEU A 8 -10.32 -3.56 -2.69
N LEU A 9 -11.45 -4.11 -3.17
CA LEU A 9 -11.69 -4.32 -4.60
C LEU A 9 -11.64 -3.02 -5.40
N ALA A 10 -12.27 -1.96 -4.88
CA ALA A 10 -12.23 -0.64 -5.50
C ALA A 10 -10.79 -0.11 -5.54
N THR A 11 -10.03 -0.18 -4.44
CA THR A 11 -8.62 0.19 -4.42
C THR A 11 -7.78 -0.64 -5.40
N TYR A 12 -7.99 -1.95 -5.48
CA TYR A 12 -7.28 -2.81 -6.44
C TYR A 12 -7.62 -2.45 -7.89
N ALA A 13 -8.90 -2.20 -8.19
CA ALA A 13 -9.33 -1.72 -9.51
C ALA A 13 -8.67 -0.38 -9.88
N LEU A 14 -8.51 0.52 -8.91
CA LEU A 14 -7.85 1.81 -9.12
C LEU A 14 -6.39 1.64 -9.58
N PHE A 15 -5.66 0.71 -8.97
CA PHE A 15 -4.24 0.45 -9.29
C PHE A 15 -4.02 -0.69 -10.30
N GLY A 16 -5.09 -1.28 -10.84
CA GLY A 16 -4.99 -2.43 -11.74
C GLY A 16 -4.37 -3.67 -11.08
N ILE A 17 -4.50 -3.80 -9.77
CA ILE A 17 -4.02 -4.96 -9.01
C ILE A 17 -5.00 -6.11 -9.23
N ARG A 18 -4.47 -7.29 -9.53
CA ARG A 18 -5.22 -8.54 -9.60
C ARG A 18 -4.57 -9.56 -8.69
N THR A 19 -5.37 -10.30 -7.97
CA THR A 19 -4.91 -11.38 -7.10
C THR A 19 -5.55 -12.71 -7.52
N ILE A 20 -4.89 -13.83 -7.20
CA ILE A 20 -5.46 -15.16 -7.43
C ILE A 20 -6.75 -15.35 -6.60
N ASN A 21 -6.89 -14.58 -5.51
CA ASN A 21 -8.03 -14.61 -4.61
C ASN A 21 -9.12 -13.55 -4.92
N ASP A 22 -9.08 -12.89 -6.09
CA ASP A 22 -10.07 -11.85 -6.43
C ASP A 22 -11.51 -12.40 -6.35
N ALA A 23 -11.75 -13.63 -6.82
CA ALA A 23 -13.07 -14.26 -6.73
C ALA A 23 -13.56 -14.43 -5.28
N ASN A 24 -12.67 -14.75 -4.33
CA ASN A 24 -13.04 -14.85 -2.91
C ASN A 24 -13.37 -13.48 -2.33
N LEU A 25 -12.62 -12.46 -2.72
CA LEU A 25 -12.84 -11.08 -2.29
C LEU A 25 -14.17 -10.53 -2.86
N GLU A 26 -14.47 -10.83 -4.14
CA GLU A 26 -15.73 -10.51 -4.80
C GLU A 26 -16.90 -11.20 -4.10
N ASN A 27 -16.81 -12.51 -3.84
CA ASN A 27 -17.86 -13.26 -3.14
C ASN A 27 -18.11 -12.70 -1.73
N ALA A 28 -17.06 -12.34 -1.00
CA ALA A 28 -17.18 -11.72 0.33
C ALA A 28 -17.88 -10.35 0.27
N ALA A 29 -17.53 -9.51 -0.71
CA ALA A 29 -18.17 -8.22 -0.94
C ALA A 29 -19.66 -8.39 -1.33
N GLN A 30 -19.97 -9.33 -2.22
CA GLN A 30 -21.34 -9.66 -2.63
C GLN A 30 -22.17 -10.16 -1.46
N SER A 31 -21.64 -11.07 -0.63
CA SER A 31 -22.30 -11.55 0.58
C SER A 31 -22.64 -10.39 1.50
N LYS A 32 -21.70 -9.46 1.72
CA LYS A 32 -21.94 -8.29 2.59
C LYS A 32 -22.96 -7.31 2.03
N LEU A 33 -23.01 -7.15 0.71
CA LEU A 33 -24.05 -6.37 0.03
C LEU A 33 -25.42 -7.04 0.15
N SER A 34 -25.49 -8.37 0.09
CA SER A 34 -26.74 -9.14 0.20
C SER A 34 -27.38 -9.09 1.60
N GLU A 35 -26.58 -8.87 2.65
CA GLU A 35 -27.06 -8.68 4.02
C GLU A 35 -27.74 -7.32 4.25
N SER A 36 -27.58 -6.37 3.33
CA SER A 36 -28.20 -5.05 3.43
C SER A 36 -29.71 -5.14 3.22
N SER A 37 -30.49 -4.47 4.07
CA SER A 37 -31.94 -4.31 3.87
C SER A 37 -32.29 -3.29 2.78
N LYS A 38 -31.30 -2.57 2.24
CA LYS A 38 -31.49 -1.58 1.19
C LYS A 38 -31.38 -2.22 -0.19
N SER A 39 -32.27 -1.81 -1.10
CA SER A 39 -32.17 -2.10 -2.52
C SER A 39 -31.58 -0.91 -3.25
N TRP A 40 -30.73 -1.16 -4.25
CA TRP A 40 -30.03 -0.11 -4.98
C TRP A 40 -30.28 -0.24 -6.47
N PHE A 41 -30.63 0.86 -7.13
CA PHE A 41 -30.85 0.85 -8.58
C PHE A 41 -29.67 1.43 -9.36
N GLY A 42 -28.62 1.88 -8.67
CA GLY A 42 -27.45 2.49 -9.29
C GLY A 42 -26.31 2.72 -8.31
N VAL A 43 -25.14 3.04 -8.87
CA VAL A 43 -23.92 3.33 -8.12
C VAL A 43 -23.12 4.40 -8.85
N PHE A 44 -22.50 5.28 -8.07
CA PHE A 44 -21.51 6.24 -8.50
C PHE A 44 -20.20 5.99 -7.79
N VAL A 45 -19.10 6.29 -8.48
CA VAL A 45 -17.77 6.37 -7.90
C VAL A 45 -17.24 7.76 -8.12
N THR A 46 -16.75 8.40 -7.07
CA THR A 46 -16.05 9.68 -7.11
C THR A 46 -14.63 9.48 -6.58
N LEU A 47 -13.63 9.92 -7.33
CA LEU A 47 -12.23 9.97 -6.89
C LEU A 47 -11.88 11.40 -6.54
N HIS A 48 -11.48 11.63 -5.29
CA HIS A 48 -10.99 12.92 -4.81
C HIS A 48 -9.47 12.88 -4.65
N ARG A 49 -8.82 14.01 -4.90
CA ARG A 49 -7.37 14.24 -4.87
C ARG A 49 -7.05 15.59 -4.25
N ASN A 50 -5.92 15.71 -3.55
CA ASN A 50 -5.54 16.95 -2.85
C ASN A 50 -4.22 17.56 -3.33
N GLU A 51 -3.76 17.19 -4.52
CA GLU A 51 -2.50 17.68 -5.11
C GLU A 51 -2.42 19.21 -5.26
N ASN A 52 -3.57 19.88 -5.44
CA ASN A 52 -3.64 21.28 -5.86
C ASN A 52 -4.51 22.13 -4.90
N GLU A 53 -4.03 22.36 -3.66
CA GLU A 53 -4.56 23.44 -2.80
C GLU A 53 -4.15 24.83 -3.33
N ILE A 54 -4.51 25.14 -4.58
CA ILE A 54 -4.33 26.48 -5.15
C ILE A 54 -5.69 27.19 -5.09
N GLN A 55 -5.69 28.41 -4.54
CA GLN A 55 -6.83 29.33 -4.48
C GLN A 55 -7.61 29.38 -5.81
N LEU A 56 -8.84 28.89 -5.78
CA LEU A 56 -9.89 29.10 -6.78
C LEU A 56 -11.18 29.47 -6.07
N ASP A 57 -12.08 30.09 -6.82
CA ASP A 57 -13.45 30.40 -6.40
C ASP A 57 -14.29 29.14 -6.08
N ASP A 58 -13.85 27.95 -6.53
CA ASP A 58 -14.44 26.65 -6.18
C ASP A 58 -13.36 25.56 -5.92
N PRO A 59 -12.85 25.46 -4.68
CA PRO A 59 -11.90 24.43 -4.26
C PRO A 59 -12.42 23.00 -4.46
N GLY A 60 -13.74 22.79 -4.40
CA GLY A 60 -14.36 21.47 -4.54
C GLY A 60 -14.21 20.88 -5.95
N ALA A 61 -14.19 21.73 -6.98
CA ALA A 61 -13.99 21.30 -8.37
C ALA A 61 -12.57 20.81 -8.64
N ARG A 62 -11.55 21.37 -7.97
CA ARG A 62 -10.15 20.93 -8.09
C ARG A 62 -9.85 19.66 -7.31
N GLN A 63 -10.68 19.29 -6.36
CA GLN A 63 -10.50 18.04 -5.63
C GLN A 63 -11.06 16.83 -6.38
N ILE A 64 -12.00 17.02 -7.31
CA ILE A 64 -12.64 15.89 -8.01
C ILE A 64 -11.83 15.49 -9.25
N HIS A 65 -11.09 14.38 -9.15
CA HIS A 65 -10.42 13.72 -10.28
C HIS A 65 -11.42 13.17 -11.29
N GLY A 66 -12.50 12.57 -10.80
CA GLY A 66 -13.55 12.04 -11.65
C GLY A 66 -14.75 11.58 -10.85
N CYS A 67 -15.91 11.58 -11.49
CA CYS A 67 -17.17 11.09 -10.92
C CYS A 67 -18.02 10.49 -12.04
N LEU A 68 -18.12 9.17 -12.06
CA LEU A 68 -18.88 8.41 -13.05
C LEU A 68 -19.87 7.50 -12.32
N GLY A 69 -20.99 7.21 -12.96
CA GLY A 69 -22.03 6.36 -12.39
C GLY A 69 -22.75 5.52 -13.42
N HIS A 70 -23.34 4.43 -12.93
CA HIS A 70 -24.20 3.52 -13.66
C HIS A 70 -25.49 3.32 -12.86
N TRP A 71 -26.64 3.37 -13.53
CA TRP A 71 -27.92 3.05 -12.89
C TRP A 71 -28.90 2.43 -13.88
N SER A 72 -29.79 1.59 -13.34
CA SER A 72 -30.84 0.91 -14.08
C SER A 72 -31.78 1.92 -14.76
N PRO A 73 -31.90 1.89 -16.11
CA PRO A 73 -32.86 2.70 -16.84
C PRO A 73 -34.33 2.29 -16.59
N ARG A 74 -34.58 1.28 -15.76
CA ARG A 74 -35.94 0.91 -15.33
C ARG A 74 -36.10 1.01 -13.82
N TYR A 75 -35.13 1.62 -13.14
CA TYR A 75 -35.10 1.75 -11.68
C TYR A 75 -35.23 0.40 -10.95
N GLN A 76 -34.80 -0.68 -11.62
CA GLN A 76 -34.78 -2.02 -11.04
C GLN A 76 -33.60 -2.10 -10.07
N SER A 77 -33.78 -2.84 -8.97
CA SER A 77 -32.67 -3.13 -8.08
C SER A 77 -31.61 -3.92 -8.84
N MET A 78 -30.36 -3.47 -8.71
CA MET A 78 -29.18 -4.21 -9.09
C MET A 78 -28.92 -5.30 -8.04
N THR A 79 -28.41 -6.42 -8.50
CA THR A 79 -27.93 -7.51 -7.66
C THR A 79 -26.58 -7.14 -7.02
N PRO A 80 -26.20 -7.80 -5.91
CA PRO A 80 -24.87 -7.62 -5.32
C PRO A 80 -23.71 -7.85 -6.31
N ALA A 81 -23.83 -8.83 -7.22
CA ALA A 81 -22.83 -9.11 -8.23
C ALA A 81 -22.68 -7.96 -9.24
N GLU A 82 -23.80 -7.46 -9.78
CA GLU A 82 -23.79 -6.29 -10.69
C GLU A 82 -23.20 -5.05 -10.00
N LEU A 83 -23.48 -4.84 -8.71
CA LEU A 83 -22.92 -3.71 -7.97
C LEU A 83 -21.41 -3.79 -7.80
N VAL A 84 -20.87 -4.97 -7.46
CA VAL A 84 -19.42 -5.19 -7.35
C VAL A 84 -18.73 -4.95 -8.69
N GLU A 85 -19.25 -5.55 -9.76
CA GLU A 85 -18.73 -5.38 -11.12
C GLU A 85 -18.74 -3.91 -11.55
N MET A 86 -19.86 -3.21 -11.34
CA MET A 86 -19.97 -1.80 -11.70
C MET A 86 -19.05 -0.91 -10.87
N VAL A 87 -18.83 -1.20 -9.58
CA VAL A 87 -17.86 -0.45 -8.77
C VAL A 87 -16.45 -0.60 -9.35
N GLN A 88 -15.99 -1.83 -9.62
CA GLN A 88 -14.65 -2.06 -10.18
C GLN A 88 -14.48 -1.35 -11.53
N GLN A 89 -15.48 -1.46 -12.42
CA GLN A 89 -15.46 -0.81 -13.72
C GLN A 89 -15.46 0.72 -13.62
N LEU A 90 -16.32 1.28 -12.77
CA LEU A 90 -16.41 2.73 -12.58
C LEU A 90 -15.14 3.29 -11.95
N VAL A 91 -14.50 2.60 -11.00
CA VAL A 91 -13.22 3.02 -10.42
C VAL A 91 -12.12 3.09 -11.50
N HIS A 92 -12.04 2.07 -12.36
CA HIS A 92 -11.11 2.09 -13.49
C HIS A 92 -11.38 3.26 -14.44
N ASP A 93 -12.67 3.52 -14.68
CA ASP A 93 -13.10 4.56 -15.61
C ASP A 93 -12.92 5.98 -15.05
N VAL A 94 -13.17 6.23 -13.76
CA VAL A 94 -12.91 7.56 -13.17
C VAL A 94 -11.43 7.90 -13.23
N ARG A 95 -10.55 6.90 -13.07
CA ARG A 95 -9.10 7.11 -13.19
C ARG A 95 -8.71 7.54 -14.62
N LYS A 96 -9.29 6.91 -15.64
CA LYS A 96 -8.77 6.98 -17.03
C LYS A 96 -9.64 7.78 -18.02
N LYS A 97 -10.96 7.77 -17.85
CA LYS A 97 -11.93 8.25 -18.85
C LYS A 97 -12.59 9.58 -18.48
N ASP A 98 -12.65 9.96 -17.21
CA ASP A 98 -13.20 11.27 -16.82
C ASP A 98 -12.25 12.40 -17.19
N TYR A 99 -12.69 13.38 -17.97
CA TYR A 99 -11.85 14.48 -18.44
C TYR A 99 -11.38 15.41 -17.31
N ARG A 100 -12.08 15.45 -16.16
CA ARG A 100 -11.67 16.27 -15.00
C ARG A 100 -10.31 15.85 -14.45
N ARG A 101 -9.86 14.62 -14.71
CA ARG A 101 -8.53 14.15 -14.34
C ARG A 101 -7.40 15.00 -14.92
N LEU A 102 -7.67 15.74 -16.00
CA LEU A 102 -6.70 16.61 -16.66
C LEU A 102 -6.45 17.91 -15.88
N ASN A 103 -7.18 18.15 -14.78
CA ASN A 103 -6.94 19.27 -13.85
C ASN A 103 -5.79 18.99 -12.85
N PHE A 104 -5.15 17.82 -12.94
CA PHE A 104 -4.09 17.36 -12.04
C PHE A 104 -2.80 17.17 -12.82
N ASP A 105 -1.68 17.59 -12.23
CA ASP A 105 -0.37 17.56 -12.89
C ASP A 105 0.32 16.19 -12.75
N THR A 106 -0.02 15.43 -11.71
CA THR A 106 0.48 14.07 -11.48
C THR A 106 -0.62 13.01 -11.65
N ASP A 107 -0.20 11.75 -11.74
CA ASP A 107 -1.09 10.58 -11.68
C ASP A 107 -1.52 10.32 -10.22
N VAL A 108 -2.68 9.66 -10.04
CA VAL A 108 -3.19 9.24 -8.72
C VAL A 108 -2.20 8.36 -7.95
N ASP A 109 -1.30 7.67 -8.67
CA ASP A 109 -0.20 6.89 -8.09
C ASP A 109 0.81 7.74 -7.29
N GLN A 110 0.69 9.07 -7.29
CA GLN A 110 1.53 10.01 -6.53
C GLN A 110 0.75 10.79 -5.46
N ASP A 111 -0.52 10.45 -5.22
CA ASP A 111 -1.37 11.15 -4.26
C ASP A 111 -1.87 10.19 -3.18
N ALA A 112 -1.07 10.03 -2.12
CA ALA A 112 -1.43 9.21 -0.96
C ALA A 112 -2.62 9.77 -0.17
N SER A 113 -3.00 11.02 -0.40
CA SER A 113 -4.16 11.65 0.23
C SER A 113 -5.47 11.40 -0.53
N ALA A 114 -5.41 10.74 -1.70
CA ALA A 114 -6.57 10.47 -2.52
C ALA A 114 -7.63 9.65 -1.76
N THR A 115 -8.90 10.00 -1.98
CA THR A 115 -10.03 9.29 -1.37
C THR A 115 -11.00 8.81 -2.45
N LEU A 116 -11.56 7.62 -2.24
CA LEU A 116 -12.65 7.10 -3.05
C LEU A 116 -13.96 7.25 -2.29
N GLU A 117 -14.98 7.72 -2.99
CA GLU A 117 -16.36 7.72 -2.54
C GLU A 117 -17.19 6.80 -3.45
N ILE A 118 -17.94 5.88 -2.84
CA ILE A 118 -18.91 5.02 -3.52
C ILE A 118 -20.30 5.42 -3.05
N SER A 119 -21.14 5.91 -3.96
CA SER A 119 -22.49 6.39 -3.66
C SER A 119 -23.53 5.45 -4.30
N PHE A 120 -24.16 4.61 -3.48
CA PHE A 120 -25.23 3.72 -3.92
C PHE A 120 -26.57 4.45 -3.93
N MET A 121 -27.31 4.39 -5.04
CA MET A 121 -28.60 5.05 -5.20
C MET A 121 -29.72 4.13 -4.68
N ASN A 122 -30.36 4.52 -3.58
CA ASN A 122 -31.32 3.67 -2.87
C ASN A 122 -32.72 3.70 -3.53
N LEU A 123 -33.42 2.58 -3.46
CA LEU A 123 -34.86 2.47 -3.63
C LEU A 123 -35.58 2.56 -2.27
N PRO A 124 -36.88 2.93 -2.24
CA PRO A 124 -37.70 3.37 -3.37
C PRO A 124 -37.40 4.82 -3.81
N LEU A 125 -37.75 5.12 -5.06
CA LEU A 125 -37.77 6.49 -5.57
C LEU A 125 -39.01 7.23 -5.09
N ARG A 126 -38.87 8.52 -4.78
CA ARG A 126 -39.99 9.42 -4.48
C ARG A 126 -40.24 10.35 -5.66
N GLU A 127 -41.37 10.20 -6.34
CA GLU A 127 -41.77 11.12 -7.40
C GLU A 127 -42.02 12.52 -6.82
N MET A 128 -41.51 13.52 -7.53
CA MET A 128 -41.61 14.94 -7.17
C MET A 128 -42.65 15.56 -8.08
N ASP A 129 -43.84 15.84 -7.54
CA ASP A 129 -44.92 16.46 -8.30
C ASP A 129 -44.70 17.97 -8.44
N ASP A 130 -44.65 18.45 -9.68
CA ASP A 130 -44.46 19.87 -9.96
C ASP A 130 -45.70 20.70 -9.58
N ALA A 131 -46.87 20.07 -9.36
CA ALA A 131 -48.11 20.73 -8.99
C ALA A 131 -48.32 20.90 -7.47
N SER A 132 -47.65 20.09 -6.63
CA SER A 132 -47.84 20.12 -5.17
C SER A 132 -46.74 20.93 -4.46
N PRO A 133 -47.06 22.09 -3.85
CA PRO A 133 -46.09 22.92 -3.11
C PRO A 133 -45.40 22.17 -1.96
N GLU A 134 -46.09 21.20 -1.35
CA GLU A 134 -45.61 20.41 -0.21
C GLU A 134 -44.44 19.49 -0.60
N THR A 135 -44.46 18.93 -1.82
CA THR A 135 -43.33 18.10 -2.27
C THR A 135 -42.06 18.93 -2.52
N LYS A 136 -42.20 20.20 -2.93
CA LYS A 136 -41.08 21.13 -3.20
C LYS A 136 -40.39 21.64 -1.94
N THR A 137 -41.13 21.82 -0.84
CA THR A 137 -40.56 22.29 0.44
C THR A 137 -39.81 21.20 1.20
N HIS A 138 -40.06 19.92 0.90
CA HIS A 138 -39.40 18.79 1.56
C HIS A 138 -38.19 18.20 0.83
N PHE A 139 -37.88 18.67 -0.38
CA PHE A 139 -36.64 18.26 -1.06
C PHE A 139 -35.48 19.16 -0.68
N SER A 140 -34.34 18.54 -0.39
CA SER A 140 -33.07 19.23 -0.20
C SER A 140 -31.97 18.41 -0.84
N ASN A 141 -31.26 18.98 -1.81
CA ASN A 141 -30.15 18.27 -2.43
C ASN A 141 -29.01 18.01 -1.43
N LYS A 142 -28.96 18.73 -0.30
CA LYS A 142 -28.03 18.41 0.79
C LYS A 142 -28.20 16.99 1.33
N LYS A 143 -29.41 16.43 1.29
CA LYS A 143 -29.73 15.09 1.84
C LYS A 143 -30.08 14.06 0.76
N GLN A 144 -30.65 14.50 -0.36
CA GLN A 144 -31.22 13.63 -1.38
C GLN A 144 -30.64 13.92 -2.76
N GLY A 145 -30.47 12.86 -3.54
CA GLY A 145 -30.23 12.96 -4.97
C GLY A 145 -31.54 13.24 -5.70
N ILE A 146 -31.43 13.68 -6.94
CA ILE A 146 -32.57 14.00 -7.79
C ILE A 146 -32.27 13.55 -9.22
N LEU A 147 -33.23 12.89 -9.85
CA LEU A 147 -33.15 12.48 -11.25
C LEU A 147 -34.33 13.03 -12.06
N VAL A 148 -34.08 13.24 -13.35
CA VAL A 148 -35.11 13.60 -14.33
C VAL A 148 -35.21 12.50 -15.38
N ASP A 149 -36.44 12.17 -15.77
CA ASP A 149 -36.73 11.20 -16.82
C ASP A 149 -37.82 11.73 -17.75
N SER A 150 -37.51 11.82 -19.04
CA SER A 150 -38.48 12.21 -20.06
C SER A 150 -39.41 11.08 -20.51
N GLY A 151 -39.14 9.83 -20.10
CA GLY A 151 -39.79 8.63 -20.64
C GLY A 151 -39.33 8.24 -22.05
N SER A 152 -38.65 9.14 -22.78
CA SER A 152 -38.09 8.93 -24.11
C SER A 152 -36.59 8.59 -24.12
N GLY A 153 -36.03 8.26 -22.95
CA GLY A 153 -34.62 7.87 -22.80
C GLY A 153 -33.67 9.01 -22.45
N LYS A 154 -34.10 10.28 -22.47
CA LYS A 154 -33.31 11.42 -22.00
C LYS A 154 -33.40 11.57 -20.50
N ARG A 155 -32.27 11.46 -19.81
CA ARG A 155 -32.21 11.40 -18.35
C ARG A 155 -30.94 12.03 -17.83
N ALA A 156 -31.02 12.53 -16.62
CA ALA A 156 -29.86 12.97 -15.86
C ALA A 156 -30.13 12.81 -14.37
N THR A 157 -29.07 12.81 -13.58
CA THR A 157 -29.16 12.82 -12.12
C THR A 157 -28.10 13.73 -11.52
N TYR A 158 -28.39 14.24 -10.33
CA TYR A 158 -27.40 14.77 -9.40
C TYR A 158 -27.43 13.93 -8.12
N LEU A 159 -26.25 13.61 -7.60
CA LEU A 159 -26.09 13.00 -6.28
C LEU A 159 -26.49 13.98 -5.17
N PRO A 160 -26.76 13.50 -3.94
CA PRO A 160 -26.81 14.36 -2.78
C PRO A 160 -25.53 15.22 -2.66
N GLY A 161 -25.68 16.47 -2.26
CA GLY A 161 -24.58 17.37 -1.92
C GLY A 161 -23.96 18.14 -3.10
N VAL A 162 -24.38 17.91 -4.35
CA VAL A 162 -23.85 18.62 -5.53
C VAL A 162 -24.22 20.11 -5.52
N PHE A 163 -25.45 20.44 -5.14
CA PHE A 163 -25.98 21.80 -5.00
C PHE A 163 -26.72 21.97 -3.68
N PRO A 164 -26.02 21.90 -2.53
CA PRO A 164 -26.65 21.74 -1.22
C PRO A 164 -27.54 22.93 -0.82
N ASN A 165 -27.27 24.11 -1.39
CA ASN A 165 -27.94 25.37 -1.08
C ASN A 165 -28.79 25.91 -2.25
N ALA A 166 -28.86 25.21 -3.38
CA ALA A 166 -29.59 25.71 -4.53
C ALA A 166 -31.09 25.47 -4.40
N SER A 167 -31.88 26.38 -4.99
CA SER A 167 -33.34 26.26 -5.02
C SER A 167 -33.80 25.13 -5.94
N TRP A 168 -35.00 24.60 -5.71
CA TRP A 168 -35.64 23.64 -6.61
C TRP A 168 -35.72 24.14 -8.06
N ALA A 169 -36.07 25.42 -8.25
CA ALA A 169 -36.17 26.03 -9.58
C ALA A 169 -34.83 25.98 -10.32
N TYR A 170 -33.71 26.25 -9.63
CA TYR A 170 -32.38 26.12 -10.21
C TYR A 170 -32.04 24.67 -10.54
N ILE A 171 -32.20 23.77 -9.58
CA ILE A 171 -31.78 22.35 -9.72
C ILE A 171 -32.58 21.66 -10.82
N SER A 172 -33.90 21.82 -10.85
CA SER A 172 -34.76 21.19 -11.86
C SER A 172 -34.45 21.69 -13.27
N GLN A 173 -34.22 22.99 -13.46
CA GLN A 173 -33.84 23.57 -14.75
C GLN A 173 -32.45 23.13 -15.20
N SER A 174 -31.47 23.13 -14.29
CA SER A 174 -30.11 22.66 -14.55
C SER A 174 -30.10 21.17 -14.93
N LEU A 175 -30.87 20.35 -14.21
CA LEU A 175 -30.98 18.91 -14.47
C LEU A 175 -31.65 18.61 -15.83
N ARG A 176 -32.68 19.39 -16.22
CA ARG A 176 -33.27 19.34 -17.56
C ARG A 176 -32.22 19.63 -18.64
N GLN A 177 -31.41 20.68 -18.46
CA GLN A 177 -30.33 21.03 -19.38
C GLN A 177 -29.29 19.90 -19.46
N LYS A 178 -28.89 19.34 -18.32
CA LYS A 178 -27.97 18.19 -18.23
C LYS A 178 -28.50 16.96 -18.98
N ALA A 179 -29.82 16.72 -18.95
CA ALA A 179 -30.48 15.65 -19.70
C ALA A 179 -30.69 15.96 -21.20
N GLY A 180 -30.37 17.18 -21.66
CA GLY A 180 -30.64 17.64 -23.02
C GLY A 180 -32.13 17.85 -23.30
N LEU A 181 -32.90 18.25 -22.30
CA LEU A 181 -34.33 18.55 -22.38
C LEU A 181 -34.57 20.06 -22.54
N GLY A 182 -35.58 20.42 -23.33
CA GLY A 182 -36.08 21.79 -23.40
C GLY A 182 -36.79 22.20 -22.12
N ARG A 183 -36.97 23.52 -21.93
CA ARG A 183 -37.63 24.08 -20.73
C ARG A 183 -39.03 23.52 -20.49
N THR A 184 -39.78 23.27 -21.56
CA THR A 184 -41.20 22.88 -21.53
C THR A 184 -41.44 21.40 -21.82
N THR A 185 -40.39 20.61 -22.08
CA THR A 185 -40.55 19.18 -22.39
C THR A 185 -41.11 18.43 -21.19
N ALA A 186 -42.14 17.59 -21.38
CA ALA A 186 -42.68 16.76 -20.31
C ALA A 186 -41.57 15.87 -19.72
N ALA A 187 -41.42 15.90 -18.40
CA ALA A 187 -40.43 15.11 -17.68
C ALA A 187 -40.89 14.88 -16.23
N ARG A 188 -40.55 13.73 -15.68
CA ARG A 188 -40.78 13.39 -14.28
C ARG A 188 -39.51 13.57 -13.49
N PHE A 189 -39.65 13.97 -12.23
CA PHE A 189 -38.54 14.10 -11.31
C PHE A 189 -38.68 13.09 -10.18
N TYR A 190 -37.58 12.47 -9.77
CA TYR A 190 -37.58 11.54 -8.65
C TYR A 190 -36.44 11.86 -7.69
N ALA A 191 -36.79 12.08 -6.41
CA ALA A 191 -35.83 12.16 -5.33
C ALA A 191 -35.45 10.75 -4.85
N TYR A 192 -34.20 10.59 -4.45
CA TYR A 192 -33.69 9.34 -3.89
C TYR A 192 -32.66 9.61 -2.80
N ASP A 193 -32.56 8.70 -1.84
CA ASP A 193 -31.49 8.73 -0.85
C ASP A 193 -30.27 7.98 -1.39
N ALA A 194 -29.07 8.34 -0.94
CA ALA A 194 -27.86 7.59 -1.26
C ALA A 194 -27.27 6.93 0.00
N THR A 195 -26.67 5.77 -0.17
CA THR A 195 -25.77 5.18 0.83
C THR A 195 -24.34 5.45 0.37
N VAL A 196 -23.60 6.24 1.14
CA VAL A 196 -22.25 6.71 0.75
C VAL A 196 -21.20 6.03 1.61
N VAL A 197 -20.13 5.55 0.96
CA VAL A 197 -18.93 5.02 1.61
C VAL A 197 -17.73 5.79 1.08
N THR A 198 -17.06 6.55 1.96
CA THR A 198 -15.84 7.30 1.63
C THR A 198 -14.66 6.70 2.38
N PHE A 199 -13.51 6.54 1.72
CA PHE A 199 -12.31 6.00 2.34
C PHE A 199 -11.01 6.50 1.69
N PRO A 200 -9.94 6.68 2.49
CA PRO A 200 -8.61 6.96 1.96
C PRO A 200 -8.02 5.74 1.25
N VAL A 201 -7.57 5.95 0.03
CA VAL A 201 -7.05 4.90 -0.85
C VAL A 201 -5.79 4.27 -0.28
N TYR A 202 -4.85 5.11 0.19
CA TYR A 202 -3.56 4.69 0.73
C TYR A 202 -3.71 3.75 1.92
N GLU A 203 -4.56 4.11 2.90
CA GLU A 203 -4.77 3.31 4.11
C GLU A 203 -5.43 1.96 3.80
N VAL A 204 -6.32 1.88 2.80
CA VAL A 204 -6.90 0.60 2.36
C VAL A 204 -5.84 -0.25 1.66
N LEU A 205 -5.05 0.35 0.76
CA LEU A 205 -4.02 -0.34 -0.02
C LEU A 205 -2.92 -0.93 0.86
N PHE A 206 -2.48 -0.19 1.89
CA PHE A 206 -1.43 -0.62 2.81
C PHE A 206 -1.98 -1.15 4.15
N SER A 207 -3.26 -1.57 4.15
CA SER A 207 -3.87 -2.23 5.30
C SER A 207 -3.33 -3.65 5.50
N ALA A 208 -3.41 -4.16 6.74
CA ALA A 208 -3.11 -5.55 7.05
C ALA A 208 -3.95 -6.55 6.24
N ARG A 209 -5.19 -6.15 5.88
CA ARG A 209 -6.09 -6.96 5.03
C ARG A 209 -5.54 -7.07 3.61
N SER A 210 -5.18 -5.95 2.97
CA SER A 210 -4.53 -5.94 1.65
C SER A 210 -3.24 -6.78 1.66
N ALA A 211 -2.39 -6.58 2.67
CA ALA A 211 -1.16 -7.36 2.84
C ALA A 211 -1.43 -8.87 2.95
N SER A 212 -2.50 -9.29 3.64
CA SER A 212 -2.89 -10.71 3.72
C SER A 212 -3.25 -11.31 2.35
N TYR A 213 -4.04 -10.58 1.54
CA TYR A 213 -4.40 -11.03 0.20
C TYR A 213 -3.16 -11.15 -0.72
N LEU A 214 -2.29 -10.14 -0.72
CA LEU A 214 -1.05 -10.18 -1.51
C LEU A 214 -0.11 -11.30 -1.05
N ARG A 215 -0.03 -11.57 0.27
CA ARG A 215 0.74 -12.69 0.83
C ARG A 215 0.18 -14.06 0.43
N THR A 216 -1.15 -14.18 0.32
CA THR A 216 -1.79 -15.45 -0.07
C THR A 216 -1.33 -15.91 -1.44
N ASP A 217 -1.24 -15.01 -2.41
CA ASP A 217 -0.85 -15.35 -3.78
C ASP A 217 0.58 -15.88 -3.85
N VAL A 218 1.50 -15.25 -3.12
CA VAL A 218 2.90 -15.67 -3.04
C VAL A 218 3.04 -16.95 -2.23
N ALA A 219 2.24 -17.14 -1.17
CA ALA A 219 2.19 -18.39 -0.45
C ALA A 219 1.80 -19.55 -1.38
N LEU A 220 0.78 -19.38 -2.23
CA LEU A 220 0.37 -20.38 -3.22
C LEU A 220 1.48 -20.72 -4.22
N PHE A 221 2.30 -19.75 -4.62
CA PHE A 221 3.49 -20.02 -5.42
C PHE A 221 4.45 -20.98 -4.70
N TYR A 222 4.84 -20.66 -3.46
CA TYR A 222 5.78 -21.50 -2.72
C TYR A 222 5.19 -22.89 -2.43
N LEU A 223 3.89 -23.01 -2.18
CA LEU A 223 3.25 -24.31 -2.00
C LEU A 223 3.36 -25.20 -3.24
N LYS A 224 3.31 -24.59 -4.43
CA LYS A 224 3.41 -25.31 -5.70
C LYS A 224 4.86 -25.63 -6.09
N HIS A 225 5.79 -24.73 -5.78
CA HIS A 225 7.15 -24.77 -6.34
C HIS A 225 8.25 -25.08 -5.32
N TYR A 226 7.95 -25.05 -4.02
CA TYR A 226 8.88 -25.45 -2.97
C TYR A 226 8.78 -26.97 -2.76
N ALA A 227 9.63 -27.70 -3.50
CA ALA A 227 9.81 -29.15 -3.37
C ALA A 227 10.94 -29.47 -2.36
N ASP A 228 11.99 -30.17 -2.78
CA ASP A 228 13.12 -30.54 -1.92
C ASP A 228 13.93 -29.32 -1.45
N PHE A 229 13.99 -28.27 -2.27
CA PHE A 229 14.73 -27.04 -1.98
C PHE A 229 13.91 -25.79 -2.30
N VAL A 230 14.30 -24.66 -1.68
CA VAL A 230 13.66 -23.36 -1.93
C VAL A 230 13.87 -22.96 -3.40
N PRO A 231 12.83 -22.50 -4.12
CA PRO A 231 12.98 -22.06 -5.50
C PRO A 231 13.83 -20.78 -5.55
N TYR A 232 14.77 -20.73 -6.50
CA TYR A 232 15.71 -19.64 -6.69
C TYR A 232 15.20 -18.62 -7.71
N GLU A 233 14.70 -19.09 -8.85
CA GLU A 233 14.19 -18.28 -9.94
C GLU A 233 12.95 -18.93 -10.54
N TYR A 234 12.02 -18.13 -11.04
CA TYR A 234 10.83 -18.62 -11.73
C TYR A 234 10.70 -17.95 -13.10
N ASN A 235 10.53 -18.77 -14.14
CA ASN A 235 10.33 -18.30 -15.50
C ASN A 235 8.85 -18.45 -15.88
N ALA A 236 8.14 -17.34 -16.08
CA ALA A 236 6.72 -17.36 -16.40
C ALA A 236 6.40 -17.95 -17.79
N ALA A 237 7.33 -17.84 -18.75
CA ALA A 237 7.11 -18.37 -20.09
C ALA A 237 7.12 -19.92 -20.09
N THR A 238 7.99 -20.54 -19.28
CA THR A 238 8.07 -22.00 -19.15
C THR A 238 7.28 -22.55 -17.96
N ARG A 239 6.89 -21.69 -17.01
CA ARG A 239 6.29 -22.02 -15.71
C ARG A 239 7.16 -22.95 -14.87
N VAL A 240 8.48 -22.86 -15.02
CA VAL A 240 9.47 -23.67 -14.30
C VAL A 240 10.17 -22.83 -13.24
N ALA A 241 10.31 -23.39 -12.05
CA ALA A 241 11.19 -22.88 -11.01
C ALA A 241 12.52 -23.63 -11.01
N THR A 242 13.64 -22.92 -10.83
CA THR A 242 14.98 -23.51 -10.76
C THR A 242 15.56 -23.41 -9.35
N ILE A 243 16.55 -24.25 -9.05
CA ILE A 243 17.23 -24.31 -7.74
C ILE A 243 18.71 -23.94 -7.94
N ASN A 244 19.27 -23.15 -7.02
CA ASN A 244 20.70 -22.86 -6.95
C ASN A 244 21.18 -22.90 -5.50
N GLU A 245 21.63 -24.06 -5.00
CA GLU A 245 22.06 -24.24 -3.60
C GLU A 245 23.33 -23.48 -3.21
N SER A 246 24.07 -22.93 -4.19
CA SER A 246 25.32 -22.22 -3.93
C SER A 246 25.10 -20.83 -3.33
N ASP A 247 23.96 -20.21 -3.62
CA ASP A 247 23.64 -18.84 -3.21
C ASP A 247 23.02 -18.79 -1.80
N ALA A 248 23.88 -18.93 -0.79
CA ALA A 248 23.44 -19.06 0.60
C ALA A 248 22.67 -17.84 1.13
N VAL A 249 23.06 -16.62 0.75
CA VAL A 249 22.39 -15.40 1.24
C VAL A 249 20.97 -15.35 0.70
N ARG A 250 20.81 -15.49 -0.63
CA ARG A 250 19.52 -15.40 -1.29
C ARG A 250 18.57 -16.51 -0.85
N ASN A 251 19.07 -17.74 -0.76
CA ASN A 251 18.24 -18.87 -0.36
C ASN A 251 17.78 -18.77 1.09
N VAL A 252 18.66 -18.39 2.04
CA VAL A 252 18.25 -18.25 3.44
C VAL A 252 17.29 -17.07 3.62
N ALA A 253 17.49 -15.96 2.90
CA ALA A 253 16.55 -14.85 2.89
C ALA A 253 15.17 -15.29 2.40
N CYS A 254 15.11 -15.99 1.27
CA CYS A 254 13.89 -16.54 0.70
C CYS A 254 13.20 -17.56 1.63
N ILE A 255 13.94 -18.44 2.30
CA ILE A 255 13.39 -19.35 3.31
C ILE A 255 12.80 -18.54 4.48
N GLY A 256 13.45 -17.46 4.88
CA GLY A 256 12.96 -16.52 5.90
C GLY A 256 11.61 -15.90 5.54
N ASP A 257 11.37 -15.59 4.27
CA ASP A 257 10.09 -15.10 3.76
C ASP A 257 9.02 -16.19 3.77
N VAL A 258 9.37 -17.41 3.34
CA VAL A 258 8.47 -18.58 3.41
C VAL A 258 8.03 -18.87 4.84
N ILE A 259 8.92 -18.75 5.83
CA ILE A 259 8.56 -18.86 7.25
C ILE A 259 7.53 -17.79 7.65
N GLY A 260 7.67 -16.58 7.12
CA GLY A 260 6.69 -15.51 7.32
C GLY A 260 5.31 -15.89 6.79
N PHE A 261 5.22 -16.42 5.57
CA PHE A 261 3.96 -16.92 5.01
C PHE A 261 3.41 -18.13 5.77
N ALA A 262 4.27 -19.05 6.20
CA ALA A 262 3.88 -20.23 6.96
C ALA A 262 3.22 -19.89 8.31
N GLN A 263 3.46 -18.70 8.89
CA GLN A 263 2.72 -18.27 10.08
C GLN A 263 1.24 -18.08 9.79
N ASP A 264 0.90 -17.51 8.63
CA ASP A 264 -0.49 -17.26 8.20
C ASP A 264 -1.14 -18.51 7.57
N TYR A 265 -0.35 -19.43 6.99
CA TYR A 265 -0.82 -20.62 6.27
C TYR A 265 -0.21 -21.93 6.79
N ARG A 266 -0.08 -22.07 8.11
CA ARG A 266 0.69 -23.15 8.76
C ARG A 266 0.34 -24.55 8.29
N VAL A 267 -0.95 -24.85 8.14
CA VAL A 267 -1.44 -26.17 7.68
C VAL A 267 -0.89 -26.52 6.30
N VAL A 268 -0.71 -25.52 5.45
CA VAL A 268 -0.32 -25.73 4.05
C VAL A 268 1.19 -25.91 3.90
N PHE A 269 1.99 -25.37 4.82
CA PHE A 269 3.46 -25.48 4.82
C PHE A 269 4.02 -26.56 5.76
N GLU A 270 3.17 -27.37 6.41
CA GLU A 270 3.60 -28.35 7.43
C GLU A 270 4.63 -29.36 6.91
N ASN A 271 4.54 -29.73 5.63
CA ASN A 271 5.43 -30.71 4.99
C ASN A 271 6.60 -30.09 4.20
N THR A 272 6.71 -28.76 4.17
CA THR A 272 7.78 -28.08 3.42
C THR A 272 9.12 -28.26 4.15
N PRO A 273 10.23 -28.63 3.47
CA PRO A 273 11.52 -28.92 4.11
C PRO A 273 12.29 -27.66 4.55
N ILE A 274 11.62 -26.73 5.23
CA ILE A 274 12.17 -25.47 5.73
C ILE A 274 13.35 -25.73 6.67
N LEU A 275 13.17 -26.57 7.70
CA LEU A 275 14.20 -26.83 8.70
C LEU A 275 15.40 -27.59 8.12
N PRO A 276 15.24 -28.65 7.31
CA PRO A 276 16.35 -29.27 6.58
C PRO A 276 17.17 -28.27 5.74
N ASN A 277 16.51 -27.36 5.01
CA ASN A 277 17.22 -26.37 4.19
C ASN A 277 17.98 -25.34 5.03
N LEU A 278 17.42 -24.92 6.19
CA LEU A 278 18.17 -24.09 7.14
C LEU A 278 19.38 -24.83 7.73
N GLU A 279 19.23 -26.11 8.05
CA GLU A 279 20.33 -26.94 8.57
C GLU A 279 21.47 -27.06 7.55
N HIS A 280 21.15 -27.26 6.27
CA HIS A 280 22.14 -27.27 5.19
C HIS A 280 23.03 -26.03 5.22
N TYR A 281 22.44 -24.83 5.34
CA TYR A 281 23.20 -23.58 5.40
C TYR A 281 23.91 -23.33 6.72
N TYR A 282 23.34 -23.79 7.83
CA TYR A 282 24.01 -23.75 9.12
C TYR A 282 25.29 -24.62 9.12
N GLN A 283 25.26 -25.80 8.49
CA GLN A 283 26.45 -26.65 8.33
C GLN A 283 27.52 -26.00 7.46
N LYS A 284 27.13 -25.29 6.39
CA LYS A 284 28.05 -24.46 5.58
C LYS A 284 28.69 -23.36 6.44
N TRP A 285 27.89 -22.68 7.25
CA TRP A 285 28.38 -21.65 8.17
C TRP A 285 29.33 -22.20 9.23
N LEU A 286 29.05 -23.34 9.86
CA LEU A 286 29.94 -23.96 10.84
C LEU A 286 31.33 -24.26 10.26
N LYS A 287 31.40 -24.69 9.00
CA LYS A 287 32.65 -24.99 8.31
C LYS A 287 33.44 -23.73 7.93
N ALA A 288 32.76 -22.64 7.60
CA ALA A 288 33.40 -21.38 7.21
C ALA A 288 32.61 -20.13 7.68
N PRO A 289 32.65 -19.80 8.99
CA PRO A 289 31.79 -18.75 9.56
C PRO A 289 32.00 -17.37 8.93
N THR A 290 33.23 -17.04 8.53
CA THR A 290 33.55 -15.77 7.86
C THR A 290 32.98 -15.70 6.45
N ALA A 291 33.05 -16.79 5.68
CA ALA A 291 32.57 -16.82 4.29
C ALA A 291 31.03 -16.77 4.21
N TYR A 292 30.35 -17.36 5.19
CA TYR A 292 28.89 -17.39 5.28
C TYR A 292 28.33 -16.39 6.30
N ARG A 293 29.13 -15.36 6.66
CA ARG A 293 28.75 -14.40 7.71
C ARG A 293 27.46 -13.64 7.35
N GLN A 294 27.35 -13.17 6.12
CA GLN A 294 26.13 -12.51 5.66
C GLN A 294 24.91 -13.46 5.68
N ALA A 295 25.06 -14.70 5.21
CA ALA A 295 23.99 -15.69 5.28
C ALA A 295 23.56 -16.00 6.72
N SER A 296 24.50 -15.94 7.69
CA SER A 296 24.20 -16.15 9.11
C SER A 296 23.23 -15.11 9.68
N ILE A 297 23.22 -13.88 9.14
CA ILE A 297 22.27 -12.83 9.53
C ILE A 297 20.84 -13.29 9.23
N PHE A 298 20.60 -13.86 8.05
CA PHE A 298 19.31 -14.41 7.66
C PHE A 298 18.97 -15.71 8.41
N LEU A 299 19.96 -16.56 8.74
CA LEU A 299 19.77 -17.76 9.57
C LEU A 299 19.29 -17.41 10.98
N ILE A 300 19.89 -16.38 11.60
CA ILE A 300 19.47 -15.86 12.91
C ILE A 300 17.99 -15.47 12.86
N ARG A 301 17.60 -14.67 11.84
CA ARG A 301 16.21 -14.23 11.66
C ARG A 301 15.26 -15.42 11.46
N ALA A 302 15.62 -16.38 10.61
CA ALA A 302 14.79 -17.54 10.31
C ALA A 302 14.59 -18.44 11.55
N TYR A 303 15.65 -18.81 12.26
CA TYR A 303 15.54 -19.62 13.48
C TYR A 303 14.78 -18.91 14.60
N TYR A 304 14.98 -17.60 14.75
CA TYR A 304 14.23 -16.81 15.70
C TYR A 304 12.73 -16.80 15.40
N ARG A 305 12.32 -16.59 14.13
CA ARG A 305 10.90 -16.63 13.71
C ARG A 305 10.24 -17.99 13.92
N LEU A 306 10.99 -19.08 13.77
CA LEU A 306 10.53 -20.44 14.04
C LEU A 306 10.50 -20.78 15.54
N GLY A 307 11.15 -19.99 16.39
CA GLY A 307 11.27 -20.29 17.82
C GLY A 307 12.15 -21.50 18.13
N VAL A 308 13.09 -21.85 17.24
CA VAL A 308 13.96 -23.04 17.37
C VAL A 308 15.43 -22.68 17.53
N HIS A 309 16.23 -23.64 18.01
CA HIS A 309 17.70 -23.55 18.06
C HIS A 309 18.26 -22.27 18.72
N ARG A 310 17.69 -21.86 19.86
CA ARG A 310 18.10 -20.65 20.60
C ARG A 310 19.61 -20.53 20.84
N SER A 311 20.30 -21.64 21.14
CA SER A 311 21.76 -21.65 21.33
C SER A 311 22.54 -21.30 20.06
N ARG A 312 22.04 -21.69 18.88
CA ARG A 312 22.64 -21.34 17.58
C ARG A 312 22.45 -19.86 17.27
N VAL A 313 21.24 -19.34 17.52
CA VAL A 313 20.92 -17.91 17.40
C VAL A 313 21.87 -17.08 18.27
N GLN A 314 22.08 -17.50 19.53
CA GLN A 314 23.00 -16.83 20.45
C GLN A 314 24.44 -16.87 19.93
N LEU A 315 24.94 -18.03 19.50
CA LEU A 315 26.30 -18.18 18.98
C LEU A 315 26.57 -17.27 17.78
N MET A 316 25.68 -17.30 16.77
CA MET A 316 25.82 -16.47 15.57
C MET A 316 25.71 -14.97 15.93
N SER A 317 24.77 -14.60 16.80
CA SER A 317 24.62 -13.22 17.26
C SER A 317 25.86 -12.70 17.99
N SER A 318 26.48 -13.52 18.85
CA SER A 318 27.71 -13.17 19.55
C SER A 318 28.87 -12.91 18.57
N GLN A 319 28.98 -13.70 17.50
CA GLN A 319 29.98 -13.47 16.46
C GLN A 319 29.73 -12.17 15.68
N LEU A 320 28.46 -11.86 15.37
CA LEU A 320 28.11 -10.59 14.72
C LEU A 320 28.40 -9.38 15.61
N TYR A 321 28.08 -9.44 16.91
CA TYR A 321 28.46 -8.38 17.86
C TYR A 321 29.98 -8.19 17.91
N ALA A 322 30.75 -9.28 17.95
CA ALA A 322 32.22 -9.19 17.92
C ALA A 322 32.76 -8.65 16.58
N ALA A 323 32.04 -8.83 15.48
CA ALA A 323 32.38 -8.23 14.18
C ALA A 323 32.05 -6.73 14.15
N LEU A 324 30.90 -6.33 14.70
CA LEU A 324 30.53 -4.91 14.88
C LEU A 324 31.54 -4.18 15.76
N ASP A 325 31.90 -4.72 16.92
CA ASP A 325 32.85 -4.07 17.85
C ASP A 325 34.25 -3.89 17.22
N ARG A 326 34.62 -4.75 16.27
CA ARG A 326 35.89 -4.69 15.51
C ARG A 326 35.79 -3.92 14.18
N ASN A 327 34.64 -3.35 13.85
CA ASN A 327 34.38 -2.72 12.54
C ASN A 327 34.72 -3.64 11.35
N ALA A 328 34.44 -4.95 11.48
CA ALA A 328 34.80 -5.97 10.50
C ALA A 328 33.67 -6.31 9.51
N LEU A 329 32.52 -5.66 9.64
CA LEU A 329 31.39 -5.79 8.72
C LEU A 329 31.52 -4.78 7.59
N GLU A 330 31.13 -5.19 6.39
CA GLU A 330 31.05 -4.28 5.25
C GLU A 330 30.03 -3.15 5.54
N PRO A 331 30.44 -1.87 5.45
CA PRO A 331 29.59 -0.75 5.89
C PRO A 331 28.30 -0.51 5.09
N ARG A 332 28.29 -0.80 3.79
CA ARG A 332 27.17 -0.44 2.89
C ARG A 332 25.97 -1.36 3.05
N PHE A 333 26.20 -2.64 3.29
CA PHE A 333 25.17 -3.68 3.30
C PHE A 333 25.18 -4.46 4.61
N GLU A 334 26.30 -5.15 4.89
CA GLU A 334 26.36 -6.16 5.95
C GLU A 334 26.15 -5.57 7.35
N MET A 335 26.65 -4.36 7.59
CA MET A 335 26.47 -3.68 8.88
C MET A 335 24.99 -3.37 9.15
N GLY A 336 24.25 -2.82 8.19
CA GLY A 336 22.84 -2.50 8.37
C GLY A 336 21.97 -3.75 8.49
N GLU A 337 22.28 -4.81 7.73
CA GLU A 337 21.66 -6.13 7.89
C GLU A 337 21.84 -6.68 9.32
N ALA A 338 23.08 -6.65 9.82
CA ALA A 338 23.40 -7.15 11.15
C ALA A 338 22.72 -6.33 12.26
N VAL A 339 22.76 -4.99 12.18
CA VAL A 339 22.09 -4.12 13.18
C VAL A 339 20.59 -4.38 13.20
N SER A 340 19.95 -4.44 12.03
CA SER A 340 18.52 -4.74 11.90
C SER A 340 18.13 -6.08 12.55
N VAL A 341 18.88 -7.16 12.25
CA VAL A 341 18.59 -8.49 12.81
C VAL A 341 18.90 -8.59 14.30
N LEU A 342 20.02 -8.03 14.77
CA LEU A 342 20.41 -8.09 16.18
C LEU A 342 19.43 -7.31 17.07
N ALA A 343 18.86 -6.22 16.56
CA ALA A 343 17.78 -5.48 17.22
C ALA A 343 16.48 -6.30 17.36
N GLN A 344 16.19 -7.19 16.40
CA GLN A 344 14.97 -8.01 16.39
C GLN A 344 15.08 -9.30 17.23
N THR A 345 16.24 -9.96 17.20
CA THR A 345 16.31 -11.41 17.54
C THR A 345 16.97 -11.73 18.89
N THR A 346 17.46 -10.71 19.60
CA THR A 346 18.18 -10.92 20.86
C THR A 346 17.28 -10.65 22.07
N SER A 347 17.26 -11.57 23.03
CA SER A 347 16.46 -11.41 24.26
C SER A 347 16.90 -10.21 25.10
N VAL A 348 18.16 -9.77 24.95
CA VAL A 348 18.71 -8.54 25.51
C VAL A 348 19.66 -7.94 24.48
N PRO A 349 19.20 -6.99 23.64
CA PRO A 349 20.06 -6.34 22.66
C PRO A 349 21.21 -5.56 23.32
N ARG A 350 22.41 -5.59 22.73
CA ARG A 350 23.53 -4.75 23.19
C ARG A 350 23.35 -3.33 22.68
N ILE A 351 22.37 -2.62 23.23
CA ILE A 351 21.90 -1.31 22.75
C ILE A 351 23.04 -0.31 22.54
N LYS A 352 24.06 -0.29 23.41
CA LYS A 352 25.22 0.60 23.26
C LYS A 352 25.98 0.34 21.95
N THR A 353 26.28 -0.93 21.63
CA THR A 353 26.95 -1.31 20.38
C THR A 353 26.09 -0.96 19.17
N LEU A 354 24.79 -1.25 19.23
CA LEU A 354 23.87 -0.96 18.12
C LEU A 354 23.70 0.56 17.88
N LYS A 355 23.62 1.38 18.94
CA LYS A 355 23.55 2.85 18.83
C LYS A 355 24.82 3.43 18.21
N ARG A 356 26.00 2.94 18.59
CA ARG A 356 27.27 3.35 17.97
C ARG A 356 27.31 3.02 16.47
N ALA A 357 26.83 1.83 16.07
CA ALA A 357 26.73 1.47 14.66
C ALA A 357 25.73 2.36 13.91
N LEU A 358 24.60 2.72 14.56
CA LEU A 358 23.61 3.64 14.00
C LEU A 358 24.16 5.06 13.80
N GLU A 359 24.94 5.57 14.74
CA GLU A 359 25.62 6.87 14.63
C GLU A 359 26.58 6.88 13.43
N PHE A 360 27.38 5.84 13.27
CA PHE A 360 28.26 5.69 12.10
C PHE A 360 27.48 5.60 10.77
N MET A 361 26.36 4.87 10.74
CA MET A 361 25.45 4.86 9.58
C MET A 361 24.91 6.27 9.26
N ARG A 362 24.53 7.03 10.30
CA ARG A 362 24.05 8.40 10.17
C ARG A 362 25.09 9.35 9.58
N GLU A 363 26.35 9.24 10.03
CA GLU A 363 27.47 10.01 9.46
C GLU A 363 27.64 9.71 7.96
N ARG A 364 27.59 8.44 7.57
CA ARG A 364 27.63 8.04 6.15
C ARG A 364 26.47 8.61 5.34
N ALA A 365 25.25 8.61 5.89
CA ALA A 365 24.11 9.24 5.23
C ALA A 365 24.30 10.75 5.07
N ALA A 366 24.88 11.43 6.05
CA ALA A 366 25.24 12.84 5.95
C ALA A 366 26.29 13.07 4.85
N ASP A 367 27.33 12.24 4.76
CA ASP A 367 28.32 12.31 3.69
C ASP A 367 27.68 12.17 2.30
N MET A 368 26.73 11.24 2.13
CA MET A 368 25.97 11.08 0.88
C MET A 368 25.13 12.33 0.55
N LEU A 369 24.53 12.96 1.56
CA LEU A 369 23.75 14.18 1.38
C LEU A 369 24.61 15.34 0.85
N TYR A 370 25.88 15.42 1.25
CA TYR A 370 26.79 16.50 0.83
C TYR A 370 27.72 16.10 -0.34
N ALA A 371 27.77 14.83 -0.71
CA ALA A 371 28.60 14.35 -1.82
C ALA A 371 28.24 15.03 -3.16
N GLY A 372 29.27 15.33 -3.96
CA GLY A 372 29.11 15.88 -5.32
C GLY A 372 28.33 14.94 -6.24
N THR A 373 28.54 13.63 -6.09
CA THR A 373 27.86 12.56 -6.83
C THR A 373 26.97 11.72 -5.92
N THR A 374 25.84 11.24 -6.43
CA THR A 374 24.91 10.34 -5.70
C THR A 374 24.51 9.18 -6.61
N PRO A 375 25.30 8.09 -6.66
CA PRO A 375 24.99 6.94 -7.51
C PRO A 375 23.69 6.28 -7.06
N LEU A 376 22.96 5.68 -8.01
CA LEU A 376 21.69 5.00 -7.73
C LEU A 376 21.87 3.88 -6.70
N ASP A 377 23.00 3.17 -6.72
CA ASP A 377 23.31 2.08 -5.77
C ASP A 377 23.35 2.50 -4.30
N ASN A 378 23.30 3.80 -3.99
CA ASN A 378 23.13 4.26 -2.61
C ASN A 378 21.79 3.80 -2.02
N VAL A 379 20.75 3.55 -2.85
CA VAL A 379 19.43 3.13 -2.34
C VAL A 379 19.48 1.83 -1.54
N PHE A 380 20.42 0.92 -1.82
CA PHE A 380 20.58 -0.31 -1.05
C PHE A 380 21.10 -0.05 0.36
N GLU A 381 22.07 0.85 0.51
CA GLU A 381 22.56 1.24 1.83
C GLU A 381 21.44 1.97 2.61
N LEU A 382 20.72 2.88 1.94
CA LEU A 382 19.59 3.58 2.55
C LEU A 382 18.50 2.61 3.05
N ASN A 383 18.18 1.56 2.30
CA ASN A 383 17.22 0.54 2.73
C ASN A 383 17.65 -0.12 4.05
N TRP A 384 18.88 -0.63 4.13
CA TRP A 384 19.37 -1.28 5.36
C TRP A 384 19.50 -0.32 6.55
N GLN A 385 19.88 0.93 6.30
CA GLN A 385 19.87 1.96 7.33
C GLN A 385 18.45 2.24 7.83
N SER A 386 17.48 2.40 6.93
CA SER A 386 16.08 2.66 7.30
C SER A 386 15.48 1.51 8.13
N GLN A 387 15.77 0.26 7.76
CA GLN A 387 15.40 -0.90 8.56
C GLN A 387 16.02 -0.86 9.96
N SER A 388 17.32 -0.56 10.06
CA SER A 388 18.03 -0.45 11.34
C SER A 388 17.42 0.63 12.24
N VAL A 389 17.13 1.82 11.69
CA VAL A 389 16.45 2.92 12.39
C VAL A 389 15.10 2.46 12.92
N HIS A 390 14.26 1.85 12.05
CA HIS A 390 12.94 1.37 12.42
C HIS A 390 12.99 0.31 13.54
N GLN A 391 13.86 -0.70 13.43
CA GLN A 391 13.95 -1.75 14.43
C GLN A 391 14.47 -1.24 15.78
N LEU A 392 15.45 -0.35 15.78
CA LEU A 392 15.94 0.25 17.03
C LEU A 392 14.90 1.19 17.65
N PHE A 393 14.14 1.93 16.85
CA PHE A 393 13.11 2.82 17.37
C PHE A 393 11.94 2.06 18.03
N LYS A 394 11.65 0.84 17.58
CA LYS A 394 10.70 -0.09 18.24
C LYS A 394 11.13 -0.50 19.64
N LEU A 395 12.45 -0.58 19.91
CA LEU A 395 12.97 -0.95 21.22
C LEU A 395 12.93 0.20 22.24
N GLU A 396 12.73 1.45 21.79
CA GLU A 396 12.61 2.59 22.70
C GLU A 396 11.28 2.52 23.49
N PRO A 397 11.32 2.58 24.84
CA PRO A 397 10.14 2.47 25.68
C PRO A 397 9.08 3.54 25.37
N SER A 398 7.81 3.14 25.29
CA SER A 398 6.68 4.05 25.05
C SER A 398 6.37 4.98 26.24
N GLU A 399 6.85 4.67 27.45
CA GLU A 399 6.41 5.31 28.71
C GLU A 399 7.51 6.08 29.45
N SER A 400 8.49 6.64 28.74
CA SER A 400 9.48 7.49 29.41
C SER A 400 8.85 8.85 29.79
N ARG A 401 8.24 8.91 31.00
CA ARG A 401 7.74 10.13 31.68
C ARG A 401 8.82 11.18 32.02
N ALA A 402 10.03 11.03 31.52
CA ALA A 402 11.14 11.94 31.77
C ALA A 402 11.42 12.83 30.55
N SER A 403 11.80 14.08 30.80
CA SER A 403 12.28 15.07 29.83
C SER A 403 13.40 14.61 28.88
N ASN A 404 13.99 13.42 29.11
CA ASN A 404 15.00 12.78 28.25
C ASN A 404 14.42 11.86 27.15
N ALA A 405 13.13 11.48 27.21
CA ALA A 405 12.47 10.65 26.19
C ALA A 405 12.39 11.34 24.82
N SER A 406 12.18 12.65 24.86
CA SER A 406 11.99 13.50 23.69
C SER A 406 13.25 13.52 22.83
N ASN A 407 14.43 13.60 23.47
CA ASN A 407 15.72 13.62 22.78
C ASN A 407 16.08 12.27 22.15
N ALA A 408 15.77 11.14 22.80
CA ALA A 408 16.05 9.81 22.25
C ALA A 408 15.18 9.49 21.03
N SER A 409 13.88 9.79 21.09
CA SER A 409 12.97 9.60 19.94
C SER A 409 13.36 10.50 18.77
N LYS A 410 13.82 11.72 19.06
CA LYS A 410 14.26 12.69 18.04
C LYS A 410 15.42 12.16 17.20
N ILE A 411 16.37 11.41 17.77
CA ILE A 411 17.52 10.89 17.00
C ILE A 411 17.08 9.97 15.86
N TYR A 412 16.11 9.09 16.09
CA TYR A 412 15.63 8.16 15.06
C TYR A 412 14.81 8.88 13.98
N VAL A 413 13.97 9.84 14.38
CA VAL A 413 13.20 10.67 13.46
C VAL A 413 14.14 11.54 12.62
N ASP A 414 15.11 12.22 13.23
CA ASP A 414 16.11 13.03 12.53
C ASP A 414 16.93 12.18 11.53
N HIS A 415 17.28 10.93 11.91
CA HIS A 415 17.97 10.01 11.01
C HIS A 415 17.05 9.57 9.86
N ALA A 416 15.78 9.25 10.11
CA ALA A 416 14.82 8.93 9.06
C ALA A 416 14.61 10.10 8.07
N LEU A 417 14.51 11.34 8.57
CA LEU A 417 14.42 12.54 7.73
C LEU A 417 15.69 12.76 6.90
N LEU A 418 16.87 12.50 7.48
CA LEU A 418 18.14 12.53 6.76
C LEU A 418 18.16 11.49 5.63
N LEU A 419 17.78 10.24 5.92
CA LEU A 419 17.70 9.17 4.92
C LEU A 419 16.75 9.53 3.78
N PHE A 420 15.59 10.10 4.11
CA PHE A 420 14.63 10.56 3.10
C PHE A 420 15.23 11.67 2.22
N SER A 421 15.92 12.63 2.82
CA SER A 421 16.58 13.73 2.09
C SER A 421 17.65 13.21 1.13
N VAL A 422 18.45 12.22 1.55
CA VAL A 422 19.45 11.56 0.69
C VAL A 422 18.77 10.79 -0.44
N PHE A 423 17.67 10.10 -0.15
CA PHE A 423 16.87 9.41 -1.16
C PHE A 423 16.33 10.38 -2.21
N VAL A 424 15.67 11.48 -1.80
CA VAL A 424 15.12 12.48 -2.73
C VAL A 424 16.21 13.05 -3.61
N LYS A 425 17.37 13.43 -3.04
CA LYS A 425 18.53 13.91 -3.80
C LYS A 425 19.02 12.86 -4.81
N THR A 426 19.09 11.59 -4.41
CA THR A 426 19.51 10.48 -5.29
C THR A 426 18.52 10.28 -6.42
N ALA A 427 17.22 10.25 -6.11
CA ALA A 427 16.14 10.08 -7.07
C ALA A 427 16.12 11.21 -8.11
N GLN A 428 16.19 12.48 -7.67
CA GLN A 428 16.22 13.65 -8.55
C GLN A 428 17.40 13.64 -9.54
N ARG A 429 18.55 13.08 -9.13
CA ARG A 429 19.76 13.08 -9.96
C ARG A 429 19.89 11.87 -10.87
N THR A 430 19.29 10.73 -10.51
CA THR A 430 19.55 9.45 -11.19
C THR A 430 18.31 8.79 -11.80
N ILE A 431 17.12 9.09 -11.29
CA ILE A 431 15.87 8.44 -11.70
C ILE A 431 15.13 9.38 -12.64
N VAL A 432 15.44 9.27 -13.94
CA VAL A 432 14.75 10.05 -14.98
C VAL A 432 13.34 9.48 -15.24
N ARG A 433 13.21 8.15 -15.30
CA ARG A 433 11.92 7.47 -15.46
C ARG A 433 11.88 6.16 -14.66
N LEU A 434 10.75 5.87 -14.01
CA LEU A 434 10.61 4.66 -13.18
C LEU A 434 10.61 3.36 -14.01
N ASP A 435 10.04 3.40 -15.22
CA ASP A 435 10.02 2.27 -16.16
C ASP A 435 11.43 1.84 -16.61
N SER A 436 12.41 2.73 -16.46
CA SER A 436 13.81 2.44 -16.77
C SER A 436 14.49 1.55 -15.73
N LEU A 437 14.01 1.57 -14.49
CA LEU A 437 14.64 0.89 -13.35
C LEU A 437 14.40 -0.62 -13.39
N GLU A 438 15.41 -1.37 -12.95
CA GLU A 438 15.24 -2.78 -12.62
C GLU A 438 14.43 -2.95 -11.34
N THR A 439 13.76 -4.11 -11.23
CA THR A 439 12.79 -4.39 -10.16
C THR A 439 13.43 -4.44 -8.78
N ASN A 440 14.72 -4.79 -8.69
CA ASN A 440 15.47 -4.73 -7.43
C ASN A 440 15.59 -3.31 -6.89
N TYR A 441 15.84 -2.31 -7.74
CA TYR A 441 15.91 -0.92 -7.30
C TYR A 441 14.54 -0.42 -6.83
N LEU A 442 13.49 -0.71 -7.59
CA LEU A 442 12.12 -0.35 -7.21
C LEU A 442 11.72 -0.95 -5.86
N ALA A 443 12.03 -2.23 -5.66
CA ALA A 443 11.73 -2.94 -4.43
C ALA A 443 12.47 -2.35 -3.23
N VAL A 444 13.79 -2.18 -3.35
CA VAL A 444 14.64 -1.66 -2.26
C VAL A 444 14.27 -0.23 -1.90
N ILE A 445 13.90 0.60 -2.88
CA ILE A 445 13.35 1.93 -2.62
C ILE A 445 12.02 1.85 -1.89
N TYR A 446 11.10 0.99 -2.34
CA TYR A 446 9.81 0.79 -1.68
C TYR A 446 9.96 0.31 -0.22
N GLU A 447 10.86 -0.64 0.04
CA GLU A 447 11.18 -1.11 1.39
C GLU A 447 11.74 0.01 2.26
N CYS A 448 12.69 0.79 1.71
CA CYS A 448 13.25 1.95 2.39
C CYS A 448 12.15 2.91 2.84
N LEU A 449 11.29 3.32 1.89
CA LEU A 449 10.17 4.23 2.15
C LEU A 449 9.16 3.64 3.14
N SER A 450 8.89 2.34 3.08
CA SER A 450 8.00 1.66 4.03
C SER A 450 8.54 1.67 5.46
N ASN A 451 9.87 1.53 5.64
CA ASN A 451 10.49 1.65 6.96
C ASN A 451 10.51 3.09 7.47
N LEU A 452 10.70 4.09 6.59
CA LEU A 452 10.64 5.50 6.97
C LEU A 452 9.22 5.92 7.37
N ASP A 453 8.20 5.50 6.61
CA ASP A 453 6.77 5.66 6.94
C ASP A 453 6.45 5.06 8.32
N ALA A 454 6.92 3.83 8.57
CA ALA A 454 6.75 3.18 9.87
C ALA A 454 7.41 3.96 11.04
N VAL A 455 8.57 4.58 10.82
CA VAL A 455 9.21 5.46 11.81
C VAL A 455 8.34 6.69 12.08
N MET A 456 7.79 7.33 11.05
CA MET A 456 6.92 8.49 11.21
C MET A 456 5.65 8.13 12.00
N VAL A 457 4.97 7.04 11.62
CA VAL A 457 3.78 6.53 12.33
C VAL A 457 4.09 6.20 13.81
N LEU A 458 5.24 5.58 14.10
CA LEU A 458 5.65 5.32 15.48
C LEU A 458 5.91 6.61 16.26
N SER A 459 6.48 7.63 15.61
CA SER A 459 6.74 8.94 16.21
C SER A 459 5.43 9.64 16.58
N GLU A 460 4.46 9.68 15.66
CA GLU A 460 3.14 10.27 15.89
C GLU A 460 2.40 9.61 17.04
N ARG A 461 2.43 8.27 17.11
CA ARG A 461 1.83 7.52 18.23
C ARG A 461 2.49 7.84 19.57
N LYS A 462 3.81 8.06 19.59
CA LYS A 462 4.56 8.39 20.81
C LYS A 462 4.45 9.87 21.19
N GLN A 463 4.25 10.79 20.24
CA GLN A 463 4.24 12.24 20.44
C GLN A 463 3.23 12.98 19.53
N PRO A 464 1.91 12.88 19.79
CA PRO A 464 0.87 13.43 18.90
C PRO A 464 0.74 14.96 18.87
N ALA A 465 1.54 15.72 19.64
CA ALA A 465 1.30 17.14 19.92
C ALA A 465 2.29 18.13 19.28
N LYS A 466 3.23 17.70 18.43
CA LYS A 466 4.17 18.59 17.73
C LYS A 466 4.48 18.03 16.34
N HIS A 467 4.27 18.85 15.30
CA HIS A 467 5.16 19.04 14.14
C HIS A 467 4.42 19.23 12.82
N ASP A 468 4.34 20.49 12.38
CA ASP A 468 3.84 20.87 11.05
C ASP A 468 4.82 20.42 9.93
N GLN A 469 6.13 20.59 10.14
CA GLN A 469 7.15 20.20 9.15
C GLN A 469 7.32 18.68 9.00
N THR A 470 7.20 17.90 10.07
CA THR A 470 7.31 16.43 9.99
C THR A 470 6.11 15.82 9.27
N ALA A 471 4.91 16.43 9.42
CA ALA A 471 3.71 16.00 8.71
C ALA A 471 3.88 16.13 7.19
N MET A 472 4.39 17.27 6.69
CA MET A 472 4.66 17.45 5.26
C MET A 472 5.64 16.42 4.70
N VAL A 473 6.71 16.11 5.44
CA VAL A 473 7.69 15.09 5.00
C VAL A 473 7.09 13.68 5.06
N HIS A 474 6.25 13.39 6.05
CA HIS A 474 5.54 12.12 6.16
C HIS A 474 4.61 11.92 4.96
N ASP A 475 3.82 12.92 4.58
CA ASP A 475 2.96 12.86 3.39
C ASP A 475 3.78 12.62 2.12
N GLU A 476 4.93 13.29 1.99
CA GLU A 476 5.82 13.09 0.84
C GLU A 476 6.47 11.69 0.82
N ILE A 477 6.82 11.13 1.98
CA ILE A 477 7.23 9.71 2.10
C ILE A 477 6.12 8.79 1.57
N ARG A 478 4.86 9.03 1.96
CA ARG A 478 3.70 8.23 1.53
C ARG A 478 3.45 8.34 0.03
N ASN A 479 3.52 9.55 -0.53
CA ASN A 479 3.42 9.80 -1.98
C ASN A 479 4.49 9.03 -2.75
N GLN A 480 5.75 9.12 -2.32
CA GLN A 480 6.82 8.35 -2.95
C GLN A 480 6.58 6.84 -2.77
N ARG A 481 6.21 6.38 -1.58
CA ARG A 481 5.94 4.94 -1.33
C ARG A 481 4.88 4.41 -2.29
N LEU A 482 3.78 5.14 -2.45
CA LEU A 482 2.71 4.80 -3.38
C LEU A 482 3.21 4.77 -4.83
N ARG A 483 3.99 5.78 -5.23
CA ARG A 483 4.56 5.91 -6.57
C ARG A 483 5.44 4.72 -6.94
N TYR A 484 6.34 4.31 -6.04
CA TYR A 484 7.23 3.18 -6.29
C TYR A 484 6.47 1.86 -6.24
N PHE A 485 5.47 1.72 -5.37
CA PHE A 485 4.59 0.54 -5.33
C PHE A 485 3.79 0.36 -6.63
N ALA A 486 3.25 1.44 -7.19
CA ALA A 486 2.53 1.41 -8.46
C ALA A 486 3.44 1.06 -9.66
N ALA A 487 4.72 1.42 -9.59
CA ALA A 487 5.70 1.09 -10.64
C ALA A 487 6.20 -0.36 -10.60
N LEU A 488 5.94 -1.12 -9.53
CA LEU A 488 6.38 -2.51 -9.40
C LEU A 488 5.64 -3.43 -10.38
N ARG A 489 6.42 -4.18 -11.17
CA ARG A 489 5.93 -5.10 -12.20
C ARG A 489 5.48 -6.42 -11.60
N ARG A 490 4.16 -6.58 -11.41
CA ARG A 490 3.52 -7.79 -10.87
C ARG A 490 3.05 -8.72 -11.98
N GLY A 491 3.25 -10.02 -11.81
CA GLY A 491 2.76 -11.04 -12.74
C GLY A 491 2.06 -12.20 -12.03
N GLU A 492 2.22 -13.41 -12.57
CA GLU A 492 1.59 -14.62 -12.01
C GLU A 492 1.98 -14.81 -10.53
N TYR A 493 1.02 -15.25 -9.70
CA TYR A 493 1.18 -15.42 -8.24
C TYR A 493 1.55 -14.16 -7.45
N GLY A 494 1.32 -12.97 -8.01
CA GLY A 494 1.74 -11.72 -7.37
C GLY A 494 3.27 -11.55 -7.31
N LEU A 495 4.03 -12.38 -8.04
CA LEU A 495 5.48 -12.28 -8.10
C LEU A 495 5.92 -11.00 -8.81
N TYR A 496 7.05 -10.46 -8.38
CA TYR A 496 7.67 -9.32 -9.04
C TYR A 496 8.68 -9.75 -10.09
N TYR A 497 8.51 -9.24 -11.30
CA TYR A 497 9.29 -9.63 -12.48
C TYR A 497 10.39 -8.63 -12.78
N PHE A 498 11.51 -9.10 -13.31
CA PHE A 498 12.51 -8.24 -13.93
C PHE A 498 11.91 -7.42 -15.08
N LYS A 499 12.68 -6.43 -15.57
CA LYS A 499 12.26 -5.61 -16.70
C LYS A 499 11.98 -6.41 -17.98
N ASP A 500 12.57 -7.59 -18.12
CA ASP A 500 12.30 -8.51 -19.23
C ASP A 500 10.88 -9.10 -19.23
N GLY A 501 10.15 -8.99 -18.11
CA GLY A 501 8.80 -9.51 -17.93
C GLY A 501 8.70 -11.04 -17.93
N LYS A 502 9.81 -11.77 -17.94
CA LYS A 502 9.85 -13.23 -18.08
C LYS A 502 10.28 -13.92 -16.81
N THR A 503 11.20 -13.30 -16.08
CA THR A 503 11.85 -13.92 -14.93
C THR A 503 11.45 -13.21 -13.65
N ALA A 504 10.95 -13.96 -12.67
CA ALA A 504 10.55 -13.45 -11.37
C ALA A 504 11.72 -13.44 -10.38
N ARG A 505 11.74 -12.44 -9.50
CA ARG A 505 12.69 -12.31 -8.39
C ARG A 505 12.07 -12.72 -7.06
N LEU A 506 12.23 -13.99 -6.73
CA LEU A 506 11.60 -14.63 -5.56
C LEU A 506 12.09 -14.07 -4.23
N ASP A 507 13.38 -13.78 -4.13
CA ASP A 507 14.07 -13.14 -3.00
C ASP A 507 13.58 -11.72 -2.70
N ILE A 508 13.16 -11.00 -3.73
CA ILE A 508 12.65 -9.63 -3.58
C ILE A 508 11.15 -9.64 -3.31
N THR A 509 10.44 -10.63 -3.88
CA THR A 509 8.99 -10.73 -3.75
C THR A 509 8.57 -10.94 -2.31
N GLY A 510 9.29 -11.78 -1.57
CA GLY A 510 9.00 -12.02 -0.16
C GLY A 510 9.19 -10.78 0.70
N HIS A 511 10.22 -9.99 0.42
CA HIS A 511 10.50 -8.75 1.15
C HIS A 511 9.43 -7.67 0.88
N ILE A 512 9.03 -7.40 -0.36
CA ILE A 512 8.01 -6.37 -0.66
C ILE A 512 6.68 -6.60 0.06
N ILE A 513 6.30 -7.86 0.26
CA ILE A 513 4.96 -8.25 0.75
C ILE A 513 4.96 -8.54 2.26
N SER A 514 6.10 -8.41 2.93
CA SER A 514 6.24 -8.63 4.38
C SER A 514 6.26 -7.34 5.24
N PHE A 515 5.99 -6.17 4.63
CA PHE A 515 5.95 -4.85 5.30
C PHE A 515 4.54 -4.38 5.67
#